data_AF-B8CMR4-F1
#
_entry.id   AF-B8CMR4-F1
#
_cell.length_a   1.000
_cell.length_b   1.000
_cell.length_c   1.000
_cell.angle_alpha   90.00
_cell.angle_beta   90.00
_cell.angle_gamma   90.00
#
_symmetry.space_group_name_H-M   'P 1'
#
loop_
_entity.id
_entity.type
_entity.pdbx_description
1 polymer ?
#
loop_
_entity_poly.entity_id
_entity_poly.type
_entity_poly.pdbx_seq_one_letter_code
_entity_poly.pdbx_strand_id
1 'polypeptide(L)'
;MLEFNYLSPELFTMPEYDIELVNMLSHSTSAKRRSAAKKLRKTKDTSAGSSLLNALQKEMKSSRTWETQYHMIMALSDCSYIESLPYLYELAHDQTLVPMISVAIGDAITNLENIKYNHVEKIDYWIAHKQNDYLEGAIRAIAMNRMIPAQEIIEILIEYVEISKNDGLVFWLAAACPGWSLDLTSEFLKSCLVGSSTDDIKKAAEAALVKKYLKWRPL
;
A
#
# COMPACT_ATOMS: atom_id res chain seq x y z
N MET A 1 -54.96 -20.85 -13.44
CA MET A 1 -54.85 -19.45 -12.96
C MET A 1 -53.47 -19.37 -12.31
N LEU A 2 -52.49 -18.79 -12.99
CA LEU A 2 -51.08 -18.77 -12.59
C LEU A 2 -50.83 -17.51 -11.75
N GLU A 3 -50.43 -17.69 -10.49
CA GLU A 3 -49.96 -16.58 -9.65
C GLU A 3 -48.51 -16.23 -10.04
N PHE A 4 -48.32 -15.00 -10.51
CA PHE A 4 -47.01 -14.41 -10.74
C PHE A 4 -46.41 -14.00 -9.40
N ASN A 5 -45.37 -14.71 -8.96
CA ASN A 5 -44.46 -14.25 -7.92
C ASN A 5 -43.70 -13.02 -8.42
N TYR A 6 -44.05 -11.85 -7.91
CA TYR A 6 -43.23 -10.65 -8.05
C TYR A 6 -41.97 -10.81 -7.19
N LEU A 7 -40.85 -11.12 -7.84
CA LEU A 7 -39.52 -10.89 -7.28
C LEU A 7 -39.36 -9.38 -7.06
N SER A 8 -39.14 -8.98 -5.80
CA SER A 8 -38.76 -7.61 -5.45
C SER A 8 -37.41 -7.28 -6.10
N PRO A 9 -37.24 -6.12 -6.74
CA PRO A 9 -35.92 -5.68 -7.15
C PRO A 9 -35.15 -5.28 -5.90
N GLU A 10 -34.16 -6.08 -5.51
CA GLU A 10 -33.11 -5.63 -4.59
C GLU A 10 -32.50 -4.38 -5.23
N LEU A 11 -32.74 -3.22 -4.62
CA LEU A 11 -32.04 -1.99 -4.94
C LEU A 11 -30.55 -2.26 -4.72
N PHE A 12 -29.83 -2.49 -5.81
CA PHE A 12 -28.38 -2.40 -5.83
C PHE A 12 -28.04 -0.93 -5.57
N THR A 13 -27.88 -0.55 -4.31
CA THR A 13 -27.37 0.77 -3.94
C THR A 13 -25.93 0.83 -4.44
N MET A 14 -25.70 1.42 -5.61
CA MET A 14 -24.35 1.85 -5.97
C MET A 14 -23.82 2.72 -4.83
N PRO A 15 -22.55 2.57 -4.40
CA PRO A 15 -21.98 3.48 -3.44
C PRO A 15 -22.17 4.89 -3.99
N GLU A 16 -22.95 5.69 -3.29
CA GLU A 16 -23.26 7.05 -3.66
C GLU A 16 -21.93 7.79 -3.75
N TYR A 17 -21.58 8.25 -4.95
CA TYR A 17 -20.40 9.08 -5.16
C TYR A 17 -20.47 10.25 -4.19
N ASP A 18 -19.60 10.23 -3.17
CA ASP A 18 -19.67 11.19 -2.08
C ASP A 18 -19.09 12.53 -2.55
N ILE A 19 -19.94 13.29 -3.23
CA ILE A 19 -19.62 14.57 -3.83
C ILE A 19 -19.15 15.58 -2.78
N GLU A 20 -19.61 15.45 -1.54
CA GLU A 20 -19.15 16.29 -0.43
C GLU A 20 -17.68 16.02 -0.10
N LEU A 21 -17.28 14.75 0.00
CA LEU A 21 -15.88 14.38 0.21
C LEU A 21 -14.99 14.83 -0.96
N VAL A 22 -15.46 14.67 -2.20
CA VAL A 22 -14.74 15.15 -3.38
C VAL A 22 -14.55 16.66 -3.33
N ASN A 23 -15.58 17.42 -3.01
CA ASN A 23 -15.48 18.88 -2.87
C ASN A 23 -14.47 19.28 -1.78
N MET A 24 -14.46 18.54 -0.66
CA MET A 24 -13.51 18.79 0.43
C MET A 24 -12.03 18.57 0.05
N LEU A 25 -11.71 17.77 -0.97
CA LEU A 25 -10.34 17.61 -1.47
C LEU A 25 -9.75 18.92 -2.01
N SER A 26 -10.59 19.89 -2.39
CA SER A 26 -10.17 21.21 -2.87
C SER A 26 -10.22 22.31 -1.80
N HIS A 27 -10.56 21.97 -0.55
CA HIS A 27 -10.73 22.98 0.50
C HIS A 27 -9.43 23.74 0.76
N SER A 28 -9.54 25.03 1.09
CA SER A 28 -8.43 25.92 1.43
C SER A 28 -7.53 25.44 2.58
N THR A 29 -8.01 24.53 3.43
CA THR A 29 -7.31 24.07 4.63
C THR A 29 -6.84 22.64 4.45
N SER A 30 -5.55 22.38 4.66
CA SER A 30 -4.98 21.03 4.50
C SER A 30 -5.63 19.99 5.42
N ALA A 31 -6.08 20.39 6.62
CA ALA A 31 -6.78 19.50 7.54
C ALA A 31 -8.09 18.91 6.96
N LYS A 32 -8.89 19.72 6.25
CA LYS A 32 -10.12 19.24 5.61
C LYS A 32 -9.83 18.35 4.40
N ARG A 33 -8.82 18.69 3.59
CA ARG A 33 -8.36 17.85 2.48
C ARG A 33 -7.90 16.47 2.96
N ARG A 34 -7.10 16.45 4.03
CA ARG A 34 -6.64 15.22 4.69
C ARG A 34 -7.81 14.40 5.24
N SER A 35 -8.77 15.06 5.89
CA SER A 35 -9.97 14.39 6.40
C SER A 35 -10.75 13.71 5.28
N ALA A 36 -10.94 14.39 4.15
CA ALA A 36 -11.57 13.83 2.96
C ALA A 36 -10.82 12.61 2.43
N ALA A 37 -9.49 12.72 2.21
CA ALA A 37 -8.66 11.60 1.76
C ALA A 37 -8.76 10.39 2.69
N LYS A 38 -8.73 10.60 4.03
CA LYS A 38 -8.89 9.51 5.02
C LYS A 38 -10.26 8.86 4.98
N LYS A 39 -11.33 9.61 4.69
CA LYS A 39 -12.68 9.06 4.56
C LYS A 39 -12.81 8.27 3.25
N LEU A 40 -12.28 8.79 2.15
CA LEU A 40 -12.25 8.09 0.86
C LEU A 40 -11.46 6.77 0.93
N ARG A 41 -10.34 6.72 1.67
CA ARG A 41 -9.63 5.46 1.97
C ARG A 41 -10.52 4.41 2.63
N LYS A 42 -11.45 4.82 3.51
CA LYS A 42 -12.35 3.91 4.21
C LYS A 42 -13.48 3.41 3.32
N THR A 43 -14.02 4.27 2.46
CA THR A 43 -15.11 3.92 1.55
C THR A 43 -14.61 3.14 0.34
N LYS A 44 -13.34 3.33 -0.05
CA LYS A 44 -12.72 2.71 -1.24
C LYS A 44 -13.50 2.98 -2.51
N ASP A 45 -14.14 4.15 -2.59
CA ASP A 45 -14.96 4.53 -3.73
C ASP A 45 -14.08 4.79 -4.95
N THR A 46 -14.07 3.83 -5.88
CA THR A 46 -13.31 3.90 -7.13
C THR A 46 -13.64 5.12 -7.99
N SER A 47 -14.85 5.67 -7.87
CA SER A 47 -15.27 6.82 -8.66
C SER A 47 -14.63 8.14 -8.20
N ALA A 48 -14.03 8.17 -6.99
CA ALA A 48 -13.29 9.32 -6.48
C ALA A 48 -11.86 9.46 -7.05
N GLY A 49 -11.37 8.45 -7.79
CA GLY A 49 -9.96 8.36 -8.21
C GLY A 49 -9.46 9.55 -9.03
N SER A 50 -10.22 10.01 -10.02
CA SER A 50 -9.84 11.15 -10.86
C SER A 50 -9.75 12.46 -10.07
N SER A 51 -10.71 12.70 -9.17
CA SER A 51 -10.71 13.84 -8.25
C SER A 51 -9.55 13.79 -7.26
N LEU A 52 -9.23 12.60 -6.73
CA LEU A 52 -8.07 12.38 -5.86
C LEU A 52 -6.75 12.69 -6.57
N LEU A 53 -6.58 12.23 -7.82
CA LEU A 53 -5.35 12.48 -8.58
C LEU A 53 -5.17 13.97 -8.84
N ASN A 54 -6.24 14.66 -9.27
CA ASN A 54 -6.23 16.10 -9.49
C ASN A 54 -5.91 16.89 -8.21
N ALA A 55 -6.39 16.43 -7.06
CA ALA A 55 -6.09 17.04 -5.76
C ALA A 55 -4.63 16.78 -5.34
N LEU A 56 -4.14 15.55 -5.50
CA LEU A 56 -2.76 15.19 -5.20
C LEU A 56 -1.76 16.01 -6.02
N GLN A 57 -1.97 16.15 -7.34
CA GLN A 57 -1.11 16.95 -8.21
C GLN A 57 -0.97 18.42 -7.76
N LYS A 58 -2.02 18.97 -7.14
CA LYS A 58 -1.98 20.31 -6.53
C LYS A 58 -1.27 20.28 -5.18
N GLU A 59 -1.54 19.29 -4.34
CA GLU A 59 -0.95 19.16 -3.00
C GLU A 59 0.57 18.92 -3.06
N MET A 60 1.06 18.17 -4.06
CA MET A 60 2.48 17.89 -4.25
C MET A 60 3.33 19.14 -4.51
N LYS A 61 2.71 20.27 -4.92
CA LYS A 61 3.40 21.57 -5.06
C LYS A 61 3.77 22.20 -3.72
N SER A 62 3.29 21.68 -2.60
CA SER A 62 3.51 22.24 -1.26
C SER A 62 4.31 21.30 -0.36
N SER A 63 5.59 21.61 -0.11
CA SER A 63 6.46 20.83 0.80
C SER A 63 6.01 20.80 2.27
N ARG A 64 5.02 21.63 2.66
CA ARG A 64 4.58 21.78 4.06
C ARG A 64 3.47 20.80 4.47
N THR A 65 3.03 19.91 3.56
CA THR A 65 1.78 19.17 3.71
C THR A 65 1.92 17.65 3.55
N TRP A 66 3.07 17.10 3.95
CA TRP A 66 3.39 15.68 3.73
C TRP A 66 2.31 14.71 4.25
N GLU A 67 1.72 14.93 5.43
CA GLU A 67 0.66 14.03 5.93
C GLU A 67 -0.58 14.00 5.01
N THR A 68 -0.89 15.13 4.39
CA THR A 68 -2.02 15.24 3.46
C THR A 68 -1.70 14.58 2.12
N GLN A 69 -0.49 14.80 1.61
CA GLN A 69 0.04 14.12 0.42
C GLN A 69 0.03 12.60 0.62
N TYR A 70 0.56 12.12 1.75
CA TYR A 70 0.56 10.72 2.16
C TYR A 70 -0.86 10.13 2.10
N HIS A 71 -1.84 10.76 2.75
CA HIS A 71 -3.20 10.23 2.78
C HIS A 71 -3.88 10.27 1.40
N MET A 72 -3.54 11.23 0.53
CA MET A 72 -4.04 11.26 -0.85
C MET A 72 -3.44 10.15 -1.71
N ILE A 73 -2.13 9.88 -1.59
CA ILE A 73 -1.46 8.77 -2.28
C ILE A 73 -2.07 7.43 -1.85
N MET A 74 -2.21 7.22 -0.54
CA MET A 74 -2.85 6.01 -0.01
C MET A 74 -4.32 5.90 -0.44
N ALA A 75 -5.04 7.02 -0.59
CA ALA A 75 -6.41 7.03 -1.10
C ALA A 75 -6.50 6.59 -2.57
N LEU A 76 -5.54 6.97 -3.42
CA LEU A 76 -5.48 6.48 -4.80
C LEU A 76 -5.34 4.96 -4.85
N SER A 77 -4.46 4.42 -4.01
CA SER A 77 -4.26 2.96 -3.85
C SER A 77 -5.52 2.27 -3.33
N ASP A 78 -6.10 2.75 -2.22
CA ASP A 78 -7.29 2.17 -1.59
C ASP A 78 -8.53 2.24 -2.50
N CYS A 79 -8.63 3.25 -3.36
CA CYS A 79 -9.68 3.40 -4.38
C CYS A 79 -9.33 2.70 -5.70
N SER A 80 -8.22 1.96 -5.77
CA SER A 80 -7.80 1.19 -6.95
C SER A 80 -7.70 2.01 -8.24
N TYR A 81 -7.28 3.28 -8.16
CA TYR A 81 -7.25 4.18 -9.32
C TYR A 81 -5.97 4.01 -10.14
N ILE A 82 -5.98 3.00 -11.02
CA ILE A 82 -4.85 2.54 -11.83
C ILE A 82 -4.28 3.65 -12.73
N GLU A 83 -5.12 4.56 -13.21
CA GLU A 83 -4.75 5.69 -14.07
C GLU A 83 -3.80 6.68 -13.39
N SER A 84 -3.61 6.58 -12.07
CA SER A 84 -2.60 7.37 -11.35
C SER A 84 -1.16 6.84 -11.48
N LEU A 85 -0.95 5.60 -11.95
CA LEU A 85 0.38 4.99 -12.05
C LEU A 85 1.41 5.86 -12.78
N PRO A 86 1.14 6.47 -13.95
CA PRO A 86 2.12 7.31 -14.63
C PRO A 86 2.62 8.48 -13.75
N TYR A 87 1.71 9.11 -13.02
CA TYR A 87 2.07 10.22 -12.13
C TYR A 87 2.82 9.73 -10.88
N LEU A 88 2.43 8.59 -10.32
CA LEU A 88 3.17 7.99 -9.19
C LEU A 88 4.59 7.58 -9.60
N TYR A 89 4.78 7.09 -10.83
CA TYR A 89 6.11 6.83 -11.36
C TYR A 89 6.92 8.11 -11.51
N GLU A 90 6.36 9.21 -12.03
CA GLU A 90 7.04 10.50 -12.06
C GLU A 90 7.49 10.94 -10.66
N LEU A 91 6.60 10.85 -9.66
CA LEU A 91 6.95 11.17 -8.28
C LEU A 91 8.08 10.29 -7.73
N ALA A 92 8.12 9.00 -8.07
CA ALA A 92 9.17 8.09 -7.62
C ALA A 92 10.58 8.43 -8.17
N HIS A 93 10.67 9.27 -9.21
CA HIS A 93 11.96 9.80 -9.69
C HIS A 93 12.44 11.02 -8.89
N ASP A 94 11.58 11.65 -8.11
CA ASP A 94 11.94 12.79 -7.26
C ASP A 94 12.63 12.31 -5.97
N GLN A 95 13.92 12.60 -5.85
CA GLN A 95 14.74 12.23 -4.69
C GLN A 95 14.62 13.22 -3.51
N THR A 96 13.81 14.27 -3.64
CA THR A 96 13.62 15.30 -2.60
C THR A 96 12.43 15.04 -1.69
N LEU A 97 11.66 13.99 -1.98
CA LEU A 97 10.50 13.60 -1.18
C LEU A 97 10.91 13.15 0.21
N VAL A 98 10.10 13.51 1.21
CA VAL A 98 10.30 13.02 2.57
C VAL A 98 10.03 11.51 2.64
N PRO A 99 10.74 10.74 3.46
CA PRO A 99 10.67 9.27 3.47
C PRO A 99 9.25 8.70 3.51
N MET A 100 8.37 9.25 4.36
CA MET A 100 6.99 8.77 4.46
C MET A 100 6.18 8.89 3.17
N ILE A 101 6.48 9.88 2.33
CA ILE A 101 5.86 10.01 1.01
C ILE A 101 6.39 8.94 0.06
N SER A 102 7.69 8.70 0.06
CA SER A 102 8.32 7.62 -0.72
C SER A 102 7.74 6.25 -0.35
N VAL A 103 7.54 5.98 0.95
CA VAL A 103 6.86 4.76 1.43
C VAL A 103 5.41 4.69 0.93
N ALA A 104 4.65 5.79 0.95
CA ALA A 104 3.29 5.80 0.40
C ALA A 104 3.26 5.55 -1.11
N ILE A 105 4.20 6.12 -1.86
CA ILE A 105 4.32 5.92 -3.31
C ILE A 105 4.67 4.47 -3.62
N GLY A 106 5.65 3.88 -2.93
CA GLY A 106 6.04 2.49 -3.10
C GLY A 106 4.88 1.52 -2.83
N ASP A 107 4.11 1.78 -1.77
CA ASP A 107 2.88 1.04 -1.45
C ASP A 107 1.82 1.16 -2.55
N ALA A 108 1.50 2.39 -2.95
CA ALA A 108 0.47 2.66 -3.94
C ALA A 108 0.83 2.07 -5.31
N ILE A 109 2.08 2.24 -5.76
CA ILE A 109 2.56 1.65 -7.02
C ILE A 109 2.43 0.13 -6.96
N THR A 110 2.95 -0.51 -5.91
CA THR A 110 2.94 -1.98 -5.80
C THR A 110 1.53 -2.54 -5.83
N ASN A 111 0.60 -1.89 -5.10
CA ASN A 111 -0.80 -2.32 -5.11
C ASN A 111 -1.46 -2.14 -6.48
N LEU A 112 -1.28 -0.98 -7.12
CA LEU A 112 -1.90 -0.67 -8.41
C LEU A 112 -1.28 -1.48 -9.56
N GLU A 113 0.02 -1.76 -9.53
CA GLU A 113 0.68 -2.69 -10.46
C GLU A 113 0.10 -4.10 -10.33
N ASN A 114 -0.05 -4.59 -9.10
CA ASN A 114 -0.65 -5.90 -8.87
C ASN A 114 -2.09 -5.94 -9.40
N ILE A 115 -2.89 -4.89 -9.21
CA ILE A 115 -4.25 -4.82 -9.77
C ILE A 115 -4.22 -4.82 -11.31
N LYS A 116 -3.32 -4.04 -11.93
CA LYS A 116 -3.31 -3.84 -13.37
C LYS A 116 -2.66 -4.99 -14.14
N TYR A 117 -1.57 -5.53 -13.62
CA TYR A 117 -0.67 -6.47 -14.32
C TYR A 117 -0.61 -7.84 -13.64
N ASN A 118 -1.20 -7.99 -12.44
CA ASN A 118 -1.05 -9.19 -11.61
C ASN A 118 0.44 -9.52 -11.32
N HIS A 119 1.26 -8.47 -11.23
CA HIS A 119 2.70 -8.52 -10.99
C HIS A 119 3.19 -7.20 -10.36
N VAL A 120 4.39 -7.20 -9.78
CA VAL A 120 5.01 -6.09 -9.04
C VAL A 120 6.30 -5.64 -9.73
N GLU A 121 6.19 -4.79 -10.74
CA GLU A 121 7.26 -4.47 -11.69
C GLU A 121 8.43 -3.69 -11.07
N LYS A 122 8.19 -2.89 -10.02
CA LYS A 122 9.21 -1.95 -9.52
C LYS A 122 10.14 -2.49 -8.44
N ILE A 123 9.90 -3.70 -7.92
CA ILE A 123 10.69 -4.25 -6.82
C ILE A 123 12.18 -4.36 -7.20
N ASP A 124 12.49 -4.96 -8.34
CA ASP A 124 13.88 -5.12 -8.81
C ASP A 124 14.57 -3.77 -9.00
N TYR A 125 13.83 -2.78 -9.53
CA TYR A 125 14.34 -1.43 -9.71
C TYR A 125 14.70 -0.78 -8.36
N TRP A 126 13.81 -0.88 -7.36
CA TRP A 126 14.05 -0.29 -6.04
C TRP A 126 15.23 -0.96 -5.32
N ILE A 127 15.38 -2.27 -5.46
CA ILE A 127 16.50 -3.04 -4.93
C ILE A 127 17.82 -2.60 -5.60
N ALA A 128 17.86 -2.59 -6.94
CA ALA A 128 19.07 -2.23 -7.70
C ALA A 128 19.58 -0.80 -7.39
N HIS A 129 18.67 0.13 -7.08
CA HIS A 129 19.00 1.52 -6.79
C HIS A 129 19.03 1.85 -5.28
N LYS A 130 18.90 0.84 -4.41
CA LYS A 130 18.90 0.97 -2.95
C LYS A 130 17.86 1.97 -2.42
N GLN A 131 16.69 2.00 -3.05
CA GLN A 131 15.58 2.89 -2.74
C GLN A 131 14.72 2.33 -1.59
N ASN A 132 15.31 2.24 -0.40
CA ASN A 132 14.74 1.53 0.75
C ASN A 132 13.36 2.04 1.18
N ASP A 133 13.10 3.35 1.15
CA ASP A 133 11.79 3.89 1.55
C ASP A 133 10.67 3.42 0.61
N TYR A 134 10.92 3.42 -0.70
CA TYR A 134 9.97 2.91 -1.69
C TYR A 134 9.79 1.39 -1.54
N LEU A 135 10.88 0.67 -1.34
CA LEU A 135 10.86 -0.77 -1.11
C LEU A 135 10.11 -1.13 0.18
N GLU A 136 10.25 -0.36 1.25
CA GLU A 136 9.48 -0.55 2.48
C GLU A 136 7.98 -0.43 2.20
N GLY A 137 7.58 0.60 1.45
CA GLY A 137 6.21 0.76 0.98
C GLY A 137 5.71 -0.44 0.18
N ALA A 138 6.55 -0.96 -0.72
CA ALA A 138 6.23 -2.11 -1.55
C ALA A 138 5.96 -3.38 -0.71
N ILE A 139 6.89 -3.70 0.18
CA ILE A 139 6.78 -4.88 1.05
C ILE A 139 5.58 -4.71 2.00
N ARG A 140 5.32 -3.49 2.46
CA ARG A 140 4.11 -3.18 3.23
C ARG A 140 2.84 -3.46 2.43
N ALA A 141 2.75 -3.03 1.18
CA ALA A 141 1.58 -3.32 0.33
C ALA A 141 1.40 -4.83 0.13
N ILE A 142 2.49 -5.57 -0.10
CA ILE A 142 2.49 -7.03 -0.18
C ILE A 142 1.93 -7.64 1.11
N ALA A 143 2.43 -7.21 2.27
CA ALA A 143 1.99 -7.75 3.56
C ALA A 143 0.51 -7.45 3.85
N MET A 144 0.10 -6.20 3.63
CA MET A 144 -1.26 -5.73 3.94
C MET A 144 -2.31 -6.35 3.01
N ASN A 145 -1.96 -6.59 1.75
CA ASN A 145 -2.84 -7.23 0.77
C ASN A 145 -2.63 -8.75 0.66
N ARG A 146 -1.73 -9.32 1.46
CA ARG A 146 -1.40 -10.77 1.48
C ARG A 146 -0.99 -11.29 0.09
N MET A 147 -0.23 -10.48 -0.64
CA MET A 147 0.26 -10.84 -1.96
C MET A 147 1.28 -11.97 -1.83
N ILE A 148 1.26 -12.88 -2.82
CA ILE A 148 2.26 -13.93 -2.96
C ILE A 148 2.99 -13.66 -4.28
N PRO A 149 4.14 -12.96 -4.24
CA PRO A 149 4.97 -12.74 -5.42
C PRO A 149 5.49 -14.06 -6.00
N ALA A 150 6.07 -13.99 -7.19
CA ALA A 150 6.82 -15.10 -7.75
C ALA A 150 8.01 -15.47 -6.84
N GLN A 151 8.44 -16.73 -6.88
CA GLN A 151 9.49 -17.25 -6.01
C GLN A 151 10.78 -16.44 -6.13
N GLU A 152 11.15 -16.05 -7.35
CA GLU A 152 12.37 -15.28 -7.65
C GLU A 152 12.35 -13.92 -6.93
N ILE A 153 11.18 -13.27 -6.88
CA ILE A 153 11.01 -11.99 -6.17
C ILE A 153 11.11 -12.19 -4.65
N ILE A 154 10.54 -13.28 -4.12
CA ILE A 154 10.64 -13.62 -2.69
C ILE A 154 12.11 -13.81 -2.29
N GLU A 155 12.86 -14.58 -3.08
CA GLU A 155 14.28 -14.87 -2.82
C GLU A 155 15.13 -13.59 -2.84
N ILE A 156 14.98 -12.76 -3.88
CA ILE A 156 15.72 -11.49 -4.03
C ILE A 156 15.38 -10.51 -2.88
N LEU A 157 14.11 -10.46 -2.45
CA LEU A 157 13.71 -9.63 -1.31
C LEU A 157 14.39 -10.09 -0.01
N ILE A 158 14.39 -11.40 0.27
CA ILE A 158 15.02 -11.95 1.47
C ILE A 158 16.51 -11.62 1.48
N GLU A 159 17.23 -11.93 0.39
CA GLU A 159 18.66 -11.66 0.27
C GLU A 159 18.98 -10.18 0.50
N TYR A 160 18.26 -9.29 -0.18
CA TYR A 160 18.49 -7.85 -0.05
C TYR A 160 18.22 -7.34 1.37
N VAL A 161 17.10 -7.76 1.97
CA VAL A 161 16.70 -7.29 3.30
C VAL A 161 17.68 -7.75 4.38
N GLU A 162 18.14 -9.00 4.33
CA GLU A 162 19.15 -9.52 5.25
C GLU A 162 20.48 -8.76 5.17
N ILE A 163 20.90 -8.39 3.96
CA ILE A 163 22.12 -7.58 3.75
C ILE A 163 21.91 -6.14 4.25
N SER A 164 20.75 -5.56 3.98
CA SER A 164 20.46 -4.15 4.31
C SER A 164 20.44 -3.88 5.81
N LYS A 165 20.04 -4.87 6.62
CA LYS A 165 19.79 -4.75 8.07
C LYS A 165 18.88 -3.57 8.45
N ASN A 166 17.98 -3.18 7.55
CA ASN A 166 17.02 -2.12 7.81
C ASN A 166 15.80 -2.70 8.55
N ASP A 167 15.58 -2.29 9.79
CA ASP A 167 14.50 -2.82 10.64
C ASP A 167 13.10 -2.65 10.03
N GLY A 168 12.85 -1.56 9.29
CA GLY A 168 11.59 -1.33 8.58
C GLY A 168 11.35 -2.36 7.48
N LEU A 169 12.37 -2.64 6.66
CA LEU A 169 12.32 -3.68 5.65
C LEU A 169 12.18 -5.07 6.26
N VAL A 170 12.96 -5.38 7.29
CA VAL A 170 12.90 -6.67 8.01
C VAL A 170 11.52 -6.91 8.58
N PHE A 171 10.94 -5.90 9.25
CA PHE A 171 9.61 -5.97 9.82
C PHE A 171 8.55 -6.27 8.76
N TRP A 172 8.49 -5.47 7.69
CA TRP A 172 7.46 -5.65 6.68
C TRP A 172 7.65 -6.95 5.90
N LEU A 173 8.89 -7.41 5.69
CA LEU A 173 9.14 -8.68 5.03
C LEU A 173 8.65 -9.84 5.88
N ALA A 174 8.97 -9.86 7.18
CA ALA A 174 8.43 -10.85 8.11
C ALA A 174 6.89 -10.83 8.15
N ALA A 175 6.28 -9.64 8.09
CA ALA A 175 4.83 -9.48 8.04
C ALA A 175 4.19 -9.98 6.73
N ALA A 176 4.93 -10.03 5.62
CA ALA A 176 4.48 -10.53 4.32
C ALA A 176 4.51 -12.07 4.21
N CYS A 177 5.46 -12.71 4.90
CA CYS A 177 5.73 -14.14 4.83
C CYS A 177 4.61 -15.13 5.23
N PRO A 178 3.54 -14.82 6.00
CA PRO A 178 2.60 -15.86 6.46
C PRO A 178 1.94 -16.70 5.36
N GLY A 179 1.80 -16.16 4.14
CA GLY A 179 1.27 -16.86 2.97
C GLY A 179 2.32 -17.47 2.04
N TRP A 180 3.61 -17.24 2.31
CA TRP A 180 4.71 -17.69 1.44
C TRP A 180 5.20 -19.09 1.84
N SER A 181 5.96 -19.74 0.95
CA SER A 181 6.54 -21.05 1.25
C SER A 181 7.53 -20.95 2.43
N LEU A 182 7.41 -21.86 3.40
CA LEU A 182 8.37 -21.96 4.51
C LEU A 182 9.72 -22.51 4.05
N ASP A 183 9.76 -23.20 2.91
CA ASP A 183 11.02 -23.65 2.31
C ASP A 183 11.90 -22.46 1.88
N LEU A 184 11.26 -21.33 1.54
CA LEU A 184 11.94 -20.07 1.19
C LEU A 184 12.18 -19.18 2.42
N THR A 185 11.20 -19.12 3.33
CA THR A 185 11.17 -18.06 4.36
C THR A 185 11.64 -18.48 5.74
N SER A 186 11.71 -19.78 6.05
CA SER A 186 11.88 -20.23 7.44
C SER A 186 13.23 -19.84 8.06
N GLU A 187 14.31 -19.78 7.29
CA GLU A 187 15.62 -19.36 7.77
C GLU A 187 15.63 -17.88 8.16
N PHE A 188 15.18 -17.02 7.25
CA PHE A 188 14.97 -15.59 7.51
C PHE A 188 14.07 -15.32 8.71
N LEU A 189 12.94 -16.02 8.83
CA LEU A 189 12.03 -15.84 9.96
C LEU A 189 12.67 -16.26 11.30
N LYS A 190 13.45 -17.33 11.32
CA LYS A 190 14.19 -17.74 12.52
C LYS A 190 15.30 -16.75 12.87
N SER A 191 15.98 -16.18 11.88
CA SER A 191 17.00 -15.15 12.10
C SER A 191 16.38 -13.90 12.72
N CYS A 192 15.17 -13.53 12.33
CA CYS A 192 14.38 -12.44 12.95
C CYS A 192 14.12 -12.67 14.44
N LEU A 193 13.88 -13.91 14.89
CA LEU A 193 13.62 -14.23 16.30
C LEU A 193 14.86 -14.04 17.19
N VAL A 194 16.04 -14.41 16.68
CA VAL A 194 17.29 -14.41 17.44
C VAL A 194 18.01 -13.06 17.34
N GLY A 195 18.01 -12.47 16.14
CA GLY A 195 18.81 -11.30 15.80
C GLY A 195 18.11 -9.95 15.97
N SER A 196 16.78 -9.91 16.07
CA SER A 196 16.06 -8.63 16.14
C SER A 196 16.08 -8.01 17.53
N SER A 197 16.28 -6.70 17.57
CA SER A 197 16.15 -5.85 18.77
C SER A 197 14.71 -5.41 19.06
N THR A 198 13.78 -5.57 18.10
CA THR A 198 12.42 -5.03 18.21
C THR A 198 11.38 -6.13 18.43
N ASP A 199 10.44 -5.87 19.36
CA ASP A 199 9.37 -6.82 19.69
C ASP A 199 8.41 -7.06 18.50
N ASP A 200 8.21 -6.05 17.66
CA ASP A 200 7.30 -6.14 16.51
C ASP A 200 7.85 -7.05 15.39
N ILE A 201 9.17 -7.04 15.13
CA ILE A 201 9.80 -7.97 14.17
C ILE A 201 9.66 -9.41 14.66
N LYS A 202 9.96 -9.67 15.94
CA LYS A 202 9.82 -11.01 16.54
C LYS A 202 8.38 -11.49 16.44
N LYS A 203 7.43 -10.64 16.82
CA LYS A 203 5.99 -10.93 16.75
C LYS A 203 5.51 -11.21 15.32
N ALA A 204 5.99 -10.46 14.32
CA ALA A 204 5.70 -10.73 12.92
C ALA A 204 6.25 -12.09 12.49
N ALA A 205 7.50 -12.39 12.86
CA ALA A 205 8.15 -13.65 12.51
C ALA A 205 7.51 -14.88 13.18
N GLU A 206 7.17 -14.79 14.47
CA GLU A 206 6.43 -15.84 15.20
C GLU A 206 5.10 -16.16 14.51
N ALA A 207 4.35 -15.12 14.13
CA ALA A 207 3.08 -15.28 13.44
C ALA A 207 3.27 -15.89 12.04
N ALA A 208 4.28 -15.46 11.29
CA ALA A 208 4.57 -15.99 9.96
C ALA A 208 4.99 -17.47 9.98
N LEU A 209 5.78 -17.90 10.97
CA LEU A 209 6.18 -19.31 11.13
C LEU A 209 4.97 -20.24 11.34
N VAL A 210 3.89 -19.73 11.93
CA VAL A 210 2.62 -20.46 12.08
C VAL A 210 1.57 -20.05 11.04
N LYS A 211 2.00 -19.43 9.93
CA LYS A 211 1.17 -19.03 8.78
C LYS A 211 -0.01 -18.11 9.14
N LYS A 212 0.18 -17.22 10.12
CA LYS A 212 -0.85 -16.30 10.60
C LYS A 212 -0.53 -14.86 10.23
N TYR A 213 -1.43 -14.22 9.47
CA TYR A 213 -1.40 -12.77 9.28
C TYR A 213 -1.89 -12.02 10.52
N LEU A 214 -1.09 -11.05 10.97
CA LEU A 214 -1.49 -10.09 12.00
C LEU A 214 -2.11 -8.85 11.36
N LYS A 215 -2.87 -8.09 12.16
CA LYS A 215 -3.46 -6.82 11.74
C LYS A 215 -2.52 -5.68 12.10
N TRP A 216 -1.84 -5.13 11.11
CA TRP A 216 -0.98 -3.96 11.24
C TRP A 216 -1.76 -2.67 10.94
N ARG A 217 -1.31 -1.55 11.51
CA ARG A 217 -1.93 -0.23 11.34
C ARG A 217 -0.87 0.81 11.01
N PRO A 218 -0.34 0.82 9.78
CA PRO A 218 0.44 1.95 9.30
C PRO A 218 -0.44 3.22 9.22
N LEU A 219 0.19 4.40 9.13
CA LEU A 219 -0.45 5.73 9.19
C LEU A 219 -1.71 5.91 8.33
#